data_AF-A0A2K0UJ75-F1
#
_entry.id   AF-A0A2K0UJ75-F1
#
_cell.length_a   1.000
_cell.length_b   1.000
_cell.length_c   1.000
_cell.angle_alpha   90.00
_cell.angle_beta   90.00
_cell.angle_gamma   90.00
#
_symmetry.space_group_name_H-M   'P 1'
#
loop_
_entity.id
_entity.type
_entity.pdbx_description
1 polymer ?
#
loop_
_entity_poly.entity_id
_entity_poly.type
_entity_poly.pdbx_seq_one_letter_code
_entity_poly.pdbx_strand_id
1 'polypeptide(L)'
;MFNALVKTYENVPMVFNEEVFSATYFARNCIRAVWEEHVWRRERHCHDVLVEDKRLYRVRQKWAYESDEAIQAYDGLMQERQSINFDKMELQAITWKFQLRDAGYLPLEDESLRRITTEEGRAWRFLEEKLRGMDEIISSHMEMYTVRANMEEAHEAKIQSRESYLQTEAINKMARSSGQLAKIVTVVVPCTFVASVLSMNGDFAAGERLFYVYWAISVPVTLILLFWVIDNEMSRGVSDCKDWIKSL
;
A
#
# COMPACT_ATOMS: atom_id res chain seq x y z
N MET A 1 22.47 -3.23 -47.99
CA MET A 1 21.99 -4.41 -47.22
C MET A 1 21.48 -5.52 -48.14
N PHE A 2 20.57 -5.23 -49.08
CA PHE A 2 20.04 -6.22 -50.05
C PHE A 2 21.12 -6.93 -50.90
N ASN A 3 22.08 -6.20 -51.48
CA ASN A 3 23.17 -6.81 -52.27
C ASN A 3 24.11 -7.70 -51.43
N ALA A 4 24.28 -7.43 -50.14
CA ALA A 4 25.11 -8.26 -49.26
C ALA A 4 24.38 -9.57 -48.88
N LEU A 5 23.06 -9.50 -48.69
CA LEU A 5 22.19 -10.67 -48.51
C LEU A 5 22.19 -11.55 -49.77
N VAL A 6 21.97 -10.97 -50.96
CA VAL A 6 22.00 -11.71 -52.22
C VAL A 6 23.32 -12.46 -52.40
N LYS A 7 24.45 -11.82 -52.10
CA LYS A 7 25.79 -12.40 -52.24
C LYS A 7 26.15 -13.45 -51.18
N THR A 8 25.55 -13.39 -49.99
CA THR A 8 25.73 -14.40 -48.93
C THR A 8 24.87 -15.64 -49.14
N TYR A 9 23.74 -15.49 -49.83
CA TYR A 9 22.79 -16.57 -50.10
C TYR A 9 22.88 -17.15 -51.52
N GLU A 10 23.78 -16.65 -52.36
CA GLU A 10 24.02 -17.14 -53.74
C GLU A 10 24.41 -18.62 -53.79
N ASN A 11 25.00 -19.15 -52.71
CA ASN A 11 25.46 -20.54 -52.60
C ASN A 11 24.52 -21.43 -51.75
N VAL A 12 23.38 -20.91 -51.27
CA VAL A 12 22.43 -21.70 -50.47
C VAL A 12 21.41 -22.34 -51.42
N PRO A 13 21.37 -23.69 -51.54
CA PRO A 13 20.41 -24.34 -52.42
C PRO A 13 18.99 -24.01 -51.97
N MET A 14 18.17 -23.50 -52.91
CA MET A 14 16.72 -23.39 -52.69
C MET A 14 16.14 -24.80 -52.71
N VAL A 15 16.03 -25.40 -51.52
CA VAL A 15 15.35 -26.68 -51.35
C VAL A 15 13.85 -26.40 -51.30
N PHE A 16 13.17 -26.67 -52.41
CA PHE A 16 11.71 -26.68 -52.47
C PHE A 16 11.21 -27.99 -51.87
N ASN A 17 10.96 -28.00 -50.56
CA ASN A 17 10.22 -29.08 -49.91
C ASN A 17 8.71 -28.90 -50.12
N GLU A 18 7.95 -30.00 -50.18
CA GLU A 18 6.48 -29.98 -50.32
C GLU A 18 5.75 -29.27 -49.17
N GLU A 19 6.42 -29.06 -48.04
CA GLU A 19 5.94 -28.23 -46.95
C GLU A 19 6.10 -26.73 -47.26
N VAL A 20 4.98 -26.06 -47.56
CA VAL A 20 4.85 -24.64 -47.94
C VAL A 20 5.62 -23.66 -47.03
N PHE A 21 5.86 -24.00 -45.76
CA PHE A 21 6.58 -23.15 -44.78
C PHE A 21 8.05 -23.56 -44.54
N SER A 22 8.48 -24.72 -45.03
CA SER A 22 9.88 -25.15 -44.98
C SER A 22 10.74 -24.48 -46.08
N ALA A 23 10.09 -24.06 -47.17
CA ALA A 23 10.73 -23.76 -48.44
C ALA A 23 11.39 -22.37 -48.58
N THR A 24 11.35 -21.47 -47.58
CA THR A 24 12.13 -20.22 -47.67
C THR A 24 12.72 -19.78 -46.34
N TYR A 25 13.87 -20.35 -45.99
CA TYR A 25 14.75 -19.85 -44.93
C TYR A 25 14.91 -18.32 -44.96
N PHE A 26 14.98 -17.73 -46.16
CA PHE A 26 15.00 -16.29 -46.37
C PHE A 26 13.77 -15.57 -45.78
N ALA A 27 12.56 -16.06 -46.04
CA ALA A 27 11.34 -15.45 -45.52
C ALA A 27 11.29 -15.55 -43.99
N ARG A 28 11.67 -16.69 -43.41
CA ARG A 28 11.74 -16.86 -41.96
C ARG A 28 12.75 -15.92 -41.32
N ASN A 29 13.91 -15.72 -41.94
CA ASN A 29 14.91 -14.76 -41.48
C ASN A 29 14.43 -13.30 -41.58
N CYS A 30 13.70 -12.93 -42.63
CA CYS A 30 13.09 -11.61 -42.73
C CYS A 30 12.07 -11.38 -41.61
N ILE A 31 11.20 -12.37 -41.35
CA ILE A 31 10.22 -12.30 -40.26
C ILE A 31 10.94 -12.19 -38.90
N ARG A 32 11.98 -13.01 -38.68
CA ARG A 32 12.80 -12.95 -37.47
C ARG A 32 13.45 -11.57 -37.27
N ALA A 33 14.02 -10.98 -38.32
CA ALA A 33 14.66 -9.66 -38.23
C ALA A 33 13.66 -8.56 -37.84
N VAL A 34 12.41 -8.64 -38.31
CA VAL A 34 11.33 -7.73 -37.90
C VAL A 34 11.01 -7.92 -36.41
N TRP A 35 10.92 -9.17 -35.96
CA TRP A 35 10.70 -9.49 -34.54
C TRP A 35 11.86 -9.06 -33.64
N GLU A 36 13.10 -9.20 -34.09
CA GLU A 36 14.28 -8.70 -33.38
C GLU A 36 14.17 -7.20 -33.14
N GLU A 37 13.95 -6.41 -34.19
CA GLU A 37 13.81 -4.96 -34.05
C GLU A 37 12.64 -4.57 -33.15
N HIS A 38 11.50 -5.28 -33.25
CA HIS A 38 10.34 -5.07 -32.39
C HIS A 38 10.67 -5.32 -30.90
N VAL A 39 11.26 -6.47 -30.59
CA VAL A 39 11.66 -6.84 -29.21
C VAL A 39 12.71 -5.86 -28.67
N TRP A 40 13.69 -5.46 -29.47
CA TRP A 40 14.73 -4.50 -29.04
C TRP A 40 14.18 -3.09 -28.78
N ARG A 41 13.19 -2.64 -29.56
CA ARG A 41 12.51 -1.36 -29.29
C ARG A 41 11.70 -1.43 -28.01
N ARG A 42 10.98 -2.53 -27.80
CA ARG A 42 10.17 -2.75 -26.61
C ARG A 42 11.03 -2.87 -25.35
N GLU A 43 12.18 -3.54 -25.42
CA GLU A 43 13.16 -3.59 -24.32
C GLU A 43 13.65 -2.20 -23.93
N ARG A 44 14.03 -1.37 -24.92
CA ARG A 44 14.43 0.02 -24.66
C ARG A 44 13.30 0.83 -24.04
N HIS A 45 12.10 0.74 -24.60
CA HIS A 45 10.94 1.45 -24.07
C HIS A 45 10.65 1.07 -22.61
N CYS A 46 10.61 -0.23 -22.31
CA CYS A 46 10.43 -0.74 -20.96
C CYS A 46 11.53 -0.24 -20.02
N HIS A 47 12.79 -0.30 -20.46
CA HIS A 47 13.92 0.21 -19.68
C HIS A 47 13.77 1.70 -19.36
N ASP A 48 13.45 2.53 -20.35
CA ASP A 48 13.32 3.98 -20.19
C ASP A 48 12.18 4.34 -19.22
N VAL A 49 11.02 3.69 -19.35
CA VAL A 49 9.87 3.88 -18.46
C VAL A 49 10.23 3.53 -17.01
N LEU A 50 10.91 2.40 -16.80
CA LEU A 50 11.29 1.94 -15.46
C LEU A 50 12.39 2.79 -14.82
N VAL A 51 13.35 3.27 -15.61
CA VAL A 51 14.41 4.17 -15.14
C VAL A 51 13.82 5.51 -14.75
N GLU A 52 12.92 6.06 -15.56
CA GLU A 52 12.28 7.34 -15.26
C GLU A 52 11.39 7.24 -14.02
N ASP A 53 10.62 6.17 -13.82
CA ASP A 53 9.87 5.97 -12.56
C ASP A 53 10.80 5.94 -11.34
N LYS A 54 11.88 5.16 -11.40
CA LYS A 54 12.84 5.09 -10.29
C LYS A 54 13.48 6.45 -9.98
N ARG A 55 13.73 7.25 -11.02
CA ARG A 55 14.27 8.59 -10.89
C ARG A 55 13.24 9.54 -10.28
N LEU A 56 12.02 9.57 -10.80
CA LEU A 56 10.92 10.40 -10.31
C LEU A 56 10.60 10.06 -8.86
N TYR A 57 10.53 8.78 -8.50
CA TYR A 57 10.30 8.34 -7.13
C TYR A 57 11.35 8.88 -6.16
N ARG A 58 12.64 8.81 -6.51
CA ARG A 58 13.72 9.37 -5.66
C ARG A 58 13.59 10.88 -5.44
N VAL A 59 13.16 11.62 -6.47
CA VAL A 59 12.99 13.07 -6.38
C VAL A 59 11.72 13.43 -5.60
N ARG A 60 10.64 12.68 -5.84
CA ARG A 60 9.31 12.91 -5.27
C ARG A 60 9.10 12.33 -3.88
N GLN A 61 9.95 11.43 -3.37
CA GLN A 61 9.89 11.04 -1.95
C GLN A 61 9.97 12.25 -0.98
N LYS A 62 10.41 13.42 -1.48
CA LYS A 62 10.47 14.70 -0.77
C LYS A 62 9.16 15.51 -0.77
N TRP A 63 8.20 15.19 -1.64
CA TRP A 63 6.95 15.90 -1.85
C TRP A 63 5.82 14.88 -2.00
N ALA A 64 4.81 14.90 -1.13
CA ALA A 64 3.71 13.94 -1.09
C ALA A 64 3.32 13.45 -2.50
N TYR A 65 3.53 12.16 -2.74
CA TYR A 65 3.35 11.54 -4.04
C TYR A 65 1.85 11.51 -4.36
N GLU A 66 1.43 12.08 -5.49
CA GLU A 66 0.01 12.07 -5.87
C GLU A 66 -0.38 10.63 -6.27
N SER A 67 -1.23 10.01 -5.45
CA SER A 67 -1.70 8.63 -5.61
C SER A 67 -2.23 8.33 -7.02
N ASP A 68 -2.87 9.30 -7.67
CA ASP A 68 -3.46 9.16 -9.01
C ASP A 68 -2.40 8.90 -10.11
N GLU A 69 -1.25 9.56 -10.05
CA GLU A 69 -0.18 9.34 -11.05
C GLU A 69 0.44 7.94 -10.89
N ALA A 70 0.51 7.43 -9.67
CA ALA A 70 0.99 6.09 -9.35
C ALA A 70 0.10 5.01 -9.96
N ILE A 71 -1.21 5.19 -9.78
CA ILE A 71 -2.24 4.27 -10.28
C ILE A 71 -2.18 4.25 -11.81
N GLN A 72 -2.09 5.42 -12.45
CA GLN A 72 -1.96 5.50 -13.90
C GLN A 72 -0.69 4.81 -14.42
N ALA A 73 0.44 5.00 -13.74
CA ALA A 73 1.69 4.34 -14.11
C ALA A 73 1.63 2.82 -13.92
N TYR A 74 0.98 2.35 -12.84
CA TYR A 74 0.73 0.93 -12.60
C TYR A 74 -0.14 0.31 -13.70
N ASP A 75 -1.25 0.96 -14.06
CA ASP A 75 -2.14 0.50 -15.12
C ASP A 75 -1.43 0.45 -16.47
N GLY A 76 -0.56 1.43 -16.77
CA GLY A 76 0.29 1.41 -17.96
C GLY A 76 1.21 0.18 -18.00
N LEU A 77 1.87 -0.15 -16.87
CA LEU A 77 2.70 -1.36 -16.78
C LEU A 77 1.90 -2.65 -16.91
N MET A 78 0.68 -2.69 -16.36
CA MET A 78 -0.22 -3.83 -16.52
C MET A 78 -0.57 -4.06 -18.00
N GLN A 79 -0.88 -2.99 -18.74
CA GLN A 79 -1.16 -3.06 -20.18
C GLN A 79 0.06 -3.51 -20.98
N GLU A 80 1.25 -2.96 -20.70
CA GLU A 80 2.49 -3.39 -21.36
C GLU A 80 2.80 -4.87 -21.10
N ARG A 81 2.58 -5.34 -19.87
CA ARG A 81 2.73 -6.76 -19.53
C ARG A 81 1.78 -7.64 -20.34
N GLN A 82 0.52 -7.23 -20.50
CA GLN A 82 -0.43 -7.95 -21.35
C GLN A 82 0.06 -7.98 -22.80
N SER A 83 0.54 -6.87 -23.34
CA SER A 83 1.10 -6.83 -24.70
C SER A 83 2.31 -7.76 -24.86
N ILE A 84 3.21 -7.84 -23.88
CA ILE A 84 4.35 -8.76 -23.91
C ILE A 84 3.89 -10.22 -23.91
N ASN A 85 2.83 -10.54 -23.15
CA ASN A 85 2.27 -11.89 -23.15
C ASN A 85 1.63 -12.24 -24.49
N PHE A 86 0.96 -11.31 -25.16
CA PHE A 86 0.50 -11.51 -26.54
C PHE A 86 1.67 -11.78 -27.49
N ASP A 87 2.73 -10.98 -27.44
CA ASP A 87 3.94 -11.19 -28.25
C ASP A 87 4.56 -12.57 -28.01
N LYS A 88 4.63 -13.02 -26.74
CA LYS A 88 5.12 -14.37 -26.37
C LYS A 88 4.28 -15.46 -27.03
N MET A 89 2.95 -15.33 -26.99
CA MET A 89 2.04 -16.29 -27.62
C MET A 89 2.19 -16.31 -29.15
N GLU A 90 2.35 -15.14 -29.78
CA GLU A 90 2.58 -15.05 -31.22
C GLU A 90 3.91 -15.68 -31.62
N LEU A 91 4.99 -15.41 -30.89
CA LEU A 91 6.31 -15.96 -31.15
C LEU A 91 6.32 -17.49 -30.98
N GLN A 92 5.60 -18.02 -29.99
CA GLN A 92 5.39 -19.46 -29.84
C GLN A 92 4.60 -20.06 -31.01
N ALA A 93 3.54 -19.40 -31.47
CA ALA A 93 2.75 -19.84 -32.62
C ALA A 93 3.58 -19.84 -33.93
N ILE A 94 4.43 -18.83 -34.13
CA ILE A 94 5.37 -18.75 -35.26
C ILE A 94 6.39 -19.88 -35.17
N THR A 95 7.01 -20.07 -34.01
CA THR A 95 8.02 -21.10 -33.78
C THR A 95 7.44 -22.51 -34.01
N TRP A 96 6.18 -22.73 -33.63
CA TRP A 96 5.45 -23.97 -33.90
C TRP A 96 5.19 -24.18 -35.39
N LYS A 97 4.69 -23.15 -36.09
CA LYS A 97 4.43 -23.22 -37.54
C LYS A 97 5.70 -23.43 -38.38
N PHE A 98 6.84 -22.95 -37.90
CA PHE A 98 8.14 -23.16 -38.55
C PHE A 98 8.79 -24.51 -38.21
N GLN A 99 8.13 -25.36 -37.40
CA GLN A 99 8.61 -26.68 -36.97
C GLN A 99 10.02 -26.65 -36.36
N LEU A 100 10.42 -25.51 -35.78
CA LEU A 100 11.77 -25.32 -35.23
C LEU A 100 12.05 -26.19 -33.98
N ARG A 101 11.02 -26.81 -33.41
CA ARG A 101 11.13 -27.75 -32.28
C ARG A 101 11.52 -29.17 -32.72
N ASP A 102 11.22 -29.55 -33.96
CA ASP A 102 11.41 -30.92 -34.47
C ASP A 102 12.73 -31.11 -35.22
N ALA A 103 13.56 -30.07 -35.29
CA ALA A 103 14.86 -30.06 -35.98
C ALA A 103 15.85 -31.15 -35.52
N GLY A 104 15.65 -31.73 -34.34
CA GLY A 104 16.44 -32.85 -33.82
C GLY A 104 16.12 -34.21 -34.45
N TYR A 105 14.96 -34.35 -35.10
CA TYR A 105 14.46 -35.60 -35.67
C TYR A 105 14.62 -35.69 -37.20
N LEU A 106 15.19 -34.67 -37.85
CA LEU A 106 15.44 -34.68 -39.28
C LEU A 106 16.51 -35.73 -39.65
N PRO A 107 16.34 -36.46 -40.78
CA PRO A 107 17.30 -37.47 -41.24
C PRO A 107 18.73 -36.92 -41.40
N LEU A 108 19.73 -37.78 -41.16
CA LEU A 108 21.16 -37.45 -41.14
C LEU A 108 21.74 -36.93 -42.47
N GLU A 109 21.00 -37.00 -43.57
CA GLU A 109 21.52 -36.75 -44.91
C GLU A 109 21.77 -35.27 -45.21
N ASP A 110 21.32 -34.34 -44.35
CA ASP A 110 21.46 -32.90 -44.59
C ASP A 110 21.99 -32.11 -43.37
N GLU A 111 23.23 -32.42 -42.98
CA GLU A 111 23.94 -31.76 -41.88
C GLU A 111 24.01 -30.22 -42.02
N SER A 112 23.97 -29.72 -43.27
CA SER A 112 23.96 -28.27 -43.57
C SER A 112 22.64 -27.61 -43.14
N LEU A 113 21.51 -28.23 -43.51
CA LEU A 113 20.16 -27.80 -43.15
C LEU A 113 19.90 -27.96 -41.65
N ARG A 114 20.45 -29.00 -41.02
CA ARG A 114 20.38 -29.20 -39.57
C ARG A 114 21.05 -28.06 -38.82
N ARG A 115 22.27 -27.67 -39.20
CA ARG A 115 22.97 -26.51 -38.58
C ARG A 115 22.16 -25.23 -38.70
N ILE A 116 21.68 -24.92 -39.90
CA ILE A 116 20.87 -23.72 -40.17
C ILE A 116 19.61 -23.68 -39.29
N THR A 117 18.89 -24.80 -39.21
CA THR A 117 17.66 -24.90 -38.41
C THR A 117 17.94 -24.79 -36.90
N THR A 118 19.06 -25.34 -36.41
CA THR A 118 19.46 -25.17 -35.00
C THR A 118 19.91 -23.76 -34.65
N GLU A 119 20.55 -23.05 -35.58
CA GLU A 119 20.91 -21.63 -35.42
C GLU A 119 19.65 -20.75 -35.40
N GLU A 120 18.72 -21.01 -36.32
CA GLU A 120 17.42 -20.35 -36.36
C GLU A 120 16.65 -20.58 -35.05
N GLY A 121 16.54 -21.84 -34.60
CA GLY A 121 15.88 -22.17 -33.33
C GLY A 121 16.52 -21.50 -32.11
N ARG A 122 17.86 -21.32 -32.09
CA ARG A 122 18.55 -20.55 -31.04
C ARG A 122 18.17 -19.08 -31.06
N ALA A 123 18.09 -18.47 -32.25
CA ALA A 123 17.72 -17.06 -32.37
C ALA A 123 16.26 -16.79 -31.93
N TRP A 124 15.32 -17.68 -32.27
CA TRP A 124 13.94 -17.58 -31.77
C TRP A 124 13.84 -17.76 -30.26
N ARG A 125 14.57 -18.72 -29.67
CA ARG A 125 14.62 -18.86 -28.21
C ARG A 125 15.19 -17.63 -27.52
N PHE A 126 16.18 -16.98 -28.12
CA PHE A 126 16.74 -15.75 -27.58
C PHE A 126 15.68 -14.63 -27.49
N LEU A 127 14.81 -14.50 -28.49
CA LEU A 127 13.70 -13.55 -28.45
C LEU A 127 12.67 -13.90 -27.38
N GLU A 128 12.33 -15.18 -27.23
CA GLU A 128 11.42 -15.66 -26.19
C GLU A 128 12.01 -15.36 -24.79
N GLU A 129 13.30 -15.60 -24.60
CA GLU A 129 14.02 -15.28 -23.37
C GLU A 129 13.99 -13.78 -23.06
N LYS A 130 14.18 -12.93 -24.07
CA LYS A 130 14.11 -11.48 -23.92
C LYS A 130 12.72 -11.02 -23.50
N LEU A 131 11.67 -11.53 -24.13
CA LEU A 131 10.28 -11.24 -23.74
C LEU A 131 9.98 -11.73 -22.32
N ARG A 132 10.49 -12.91 -21.94
CA ARG A 132 10.38 -13.42 -20.56
C ARG A 132 11.07 -12.52 -19.55
N GLY A 133 12.30 -12.11 -19.82
CA GLY A 133 13.04 -11.20 -18.93
C GLY A 133 12.33 -9.86 -18.74
N MET A 134 11.71 -9.31 -19.79
CA MET A 134 10.90 -8.09 -19.66
C MET A 134 9.65 -8.28 -18.80
N ASP A 135 8.93 -9.40 -18.95
CA ASP A 135 7.76 -9.74 -18.12
C ASP A 135 8.15 -9.87 -16.63
N GLU A 136 9.29 -10.50 -16.33
CA GLU A 136 9.82 -10.60 -14.97
C GLU A 136 10.18 -9.22 -14.38
N ILE A 137 10.85 -8.37 -15.17
CA ILE A 137 11.24 -7.03 -14.73
C ILE A 137 9.98 -6.17 -14.46
N ILE A 138 8.99 -6.21 -15.36
CA ILE A 138 7.74 -5.48 -15.17
C ILE A 138 6.99 -5.99 -13.94
N SER A 139 6.88 -7.32 -13.78
CA SER A 139 6.23 -7.92 -12.61
C SER A 139 6.89 -7.48 -11.30
N SER A 140 8.23 -7.51 -11.23
CA SER A 140 8.97 -7.03 -10.06
C SER A 140 8.72 -5.55 -9.79
N HIS A 141 8.62 -4.73 -10.83
CA HIS A 141 8.33 -3.30 -10.66
C HIS A 141 6.88 -3.03 -10.25
N MET A 142 5.92 -3.84 -10.70
CA MET A 142 4.54 -3.81 -10.23
C MET A 142 4.42 -4.19 -8.75
N GLU A 143 5.18 -5.18 -8.29
CA GLU A 143 5.28 -5.51 -6.85
C GLU A 143 5.85 -4.35 -6.04
N MET A 144 6.75 -3.56 -6.63
CA MET A 144 7.26 -2.35 -5.97
C MET A 144 6.15 -1.33 -5.75
N TYR A 145 5.22 -1.15 -6.71
CA TYR A 145 4.07 -0.27 -6.54
C TYR A 145 3.12 -0.74 -5.43
N THR A 146 2.84 -2.04 -5.34
CA THR A 146 1.96 -2.58 -4.29
C THR A 146 2.60 -2.41 -2.91
N VAL A 147 3.91 -2.65 -2.80
CA VAL A 147 4.65 -2.39 -1.56
C VAL A 147 4.63 -0.90 -1.20
N ARG A 148 4.81 0.00 -2.17
CA ARG A 148 4.73 1.46 -1.95
C ARG A 148 3.35 1.88 -1.44
N ALA A 149 2.27 1.40 -2.07
CA ALA A 149 0.90 1.70 -1.64
C ALA A 149 0.63 1.23 -0.20
N ASN A 150 1.04 0.02 0.15
CA ASN A 150 0.89 -0.51 1.51
C ASN A 150 1.70 0.30 2.55
N MET A 151 2.89 0.80 2.17
CA MET A 151 3.70 1.65 3.06
C MET A 151 3.07 3.02 3.28
N GLU A 152 2.44 3.59 2.27
CA GLU A 152 1.72 4.85 2.35
C GLU A 152 0.50 4.72 3.26
N GLU A 153 -0.34 3.70 3.06
CA GLU A 153 -1.48 3.41 3.94
C GLU A 153 -1.03 3.19 5.39
N ALA A 154 0.06 2.45 5.61
CA ALA A 154 0.62 2.25 6.95
C ALA A 154 1.16 3.54 7.59
N HIS A 155 1.64 4.49 6.78
CA HIS A 155 2.09 5.79 7.25
C HIS A 155 0.91 6.69 7.61
N GLU A 156 -0.14 6.72 6.79
CA GLU A 156 -1.37 7.44 7.08
C GLU A 156 -2.05 6.91 8.35
N ALA A 157 -2.13 5.58 8.52
CA ALA A 157 -2.65 4.95 9.73
C ALA A 157 -1.84 5.35 10.98
N LYS A 158 -0.51 5.52 10.85
CA LYS A 158 0.33 6.02 11.95
C LYS A 158 0.06 7.49 12.28
N ILE A 159 -0.14 8.34 11.29
CA ILE A 159 -0.52 9.73 11.52
C ILE A 159 -1.88 9.80 12.20
N GLN A 160 -2.87 9.09 11.67
CA GLN A 160 -4.23 9.07 12.21
C GLN A 160 -4.27 8.53 13.64
N SER A 161 -3.53 7.46 13.94
CA SER A 161 -3.44 6.93 15.31
C SER A 161 -2.73 7.88 16.28
N ARG A 162 -1.74 8.64 15.81
CA ARG A 162 -1.11 9.69 16.61
C ARG A 162 -2.09 10.83 16.89
N GLU A 163 -2.85 11.26 15.90
CA GLU A 163 -3.86 12.31 16.07
C GLU A 163 -4.97 11.88 17.03
N SER A 164 -5.46 10.64 16.90
CA SER A 164 -6.48 10.10 17.80
C SER A 164 -5.96 9.95 19.24
N TYR A 165 -4.70 9.58 19.42
CA TYR A 165 -4.05 9.55 20.73
C TYR A 165 -4.02 10.95 21.37
N LEU A 166 -3.60 11.96 20.62
CA LEU A 166 -3.54 13.35 21.10
C LEU A 166 -4.93 13.90 21.44
N GLN A 167 -5.95 13.59 20.62
CA GLN A 167 -7.34 13.96 20.91
C GLN A 167 -7.85 13.29 22.18
N THR A 168 -7.56 12.00 22.36
CA THR A 168 -7.96 11.25 23.56
C THR A 168 -7.30 11.81 24.82
N GLU A 169 -6.01 12.18 24.73
CA GLU A 169 -5.30 12.82 25.84
C GLU A 169 -5.93 14.18 26.20
N ALA A 170 -6.30 14.99 25.21
CA ALA A 170 -6.98 16.27 25.42
C ALA A 170 -8.36 16.08 26.08
N ILE A 171 -9.15 15.11 25.61
CA ILE A 171 -10.45 14.76 26.21
C ILE A 171 -10.26 14.28 27.65
N ASN A 172 -9.28 13.43 27.93
CA ASN A 172 -8.99 12.95 29.29
C ASN A 172 -8.61 14.10 30.24
N LYS A 173 -7.82 15.08 29.77
CA LYS A 173 -7.51 16.29 30.55
C LYS A 173 -8.77 17.11 30.84
N MET A 174 -9.63 17.28 29.84
CA MET A 174 -10.91 17.99 30.02
C MET A 174 -11.84 17.26 30.99
N ALA A 175 -11.96 15.93 30.89
CA ALA A 175 -12.76 15.10 31.78
C ALA A 175 -12.26 15.16 33.24
N ARG A 176 -10.94 15.20 33.44
CA ARG A 176 -10.37 15.36 34.78
C ARG A 176 -10.69 16.73 35.38
N SER A 177 -10.58 17.80 34.59
CA SER A 177 -10.92 19.17 35.01
C SER A 177 -12.42 19.31 35.34
N SER A 178 -13.30 18.80 34.47
CA SER A 178 -14.74 18.83 34.70
C SER A 178 -15.14 18.01 35.93
N GLY A 179 -14.49 16.87 36.17
CA GLY A 179 -14.66 16.08 37.37
C GLY A 179 -14.29 16.84 38.64
N GLN A 180 -13.19 17.59 38.65
CA GLN A 180 -12.79 18.43 39.79
C GLN A 180 -13.78 19.57 40.04
N LEU A 181 -14.27 20.23 38.98
CA LEU A 181 -15.27 21.28 39.11
C LEU A 181 -16.60 20.75 39.66
N ALA A 182 -17.06 19.61 39.16
CA ALA A 182 -18.26 18.95 39.67
C ALA A 182 -18.14 18.61 41.17
N LYS A 183 -16.96 18.15 41.62
CA LYS A 183 -16.69 17.93 43.06
C LYS A 183 -16.90 19.20 43.88
N ILE A 184 -16.33 20.32 43.44
CA ILE A 184 -16.49 21.61 44.15
C ILE A 184 -17.97 22.02 44.17
N VAL A 185 -18.67 21.92 43.04
CA VAL A 185 -20.09 22.27 42.96
C VAL A 185 -20.94 21.42 43.91
N THR A 186 -20.68 20.12 44.01
CA THR A 186 -21.44 19.23 44.91
C THR A 186 -21.28 19.58 46.39
N VAL A 187 -20.16 20.20 46.79
CA VAL A 187 -19.94 20.66 48.17
C VAL A 187 -20.51 22.07 48.38
N VAL A 188 -20.28 22.96 47.42
CA VAL A 188 -20.64 24.39 47.55
C VAL A 188 -22.15 24.60 47.45
N VAL A 189 -22.86 23.92 46.57
CA VAL A 189 -24.31 24.14 46.35
C VAL A 189 -25.14 23.91 47.62
N PRO A 190 -25.00 22.79 48.35
CA PRO A 190 -25.73 22.58 49.60
C PRO A 190 -25.34 23.57 50.70
N CYS A 191 -24.05 23.89 50.83
CA CYS A 191 -23.58 24.88 51.81
C CYS A 191 -24.14 26.27 51.53
N THR A 192 -24.20 26.67 50.26
CA THR A 192 -24.77 27.96 49.84
C THR A 192 -26.29 27.98 50.05
N PHE A 193 -26.98 26.87 49.82
CA PHE A 193 -28.41 26.74 50.11
C PHE A 193 -28.71 26.91 51.61
N VAL A 194 -27.96 26.23 52.48
CA VAL A 194 -28.09 26.37 53.94
C VAL A 194 -27.80 27.81 54.36
N ALA A 195 -26.72 28.42 53.85
CA ALA A 195 -26.37 29.81 54.13
C ALA A 195 -27.43 30.80 53.63
N SER A 196 -28.12 30.52 52.51
CA SER A 196 -29.20 31.36 51.99
C SER A 196 -30.47 31.24 52.83
N VAL A 197 -30.87 30.03 53.24
CA VAL A 197 -32.07 29.80 54.07
C VAL A 197 -31.88 30.39 55.47
N LEU A 198 -30.64 30.33 55.97
CA LEU A 198 -30.27 30.80 57.29
C LEU A 198 -29.57 32.16 57.28
N SER A 199 -29.58 32.87 56.14
CA SER A 199 -28.96 34.19 56.00
C SER A 199 -29.50 35.09 57.10
N MET A 200 -28.60 35.59 57.94
CA MET A 200 -28.83 36.23 59.24
C MET A 200 -29.70 37.49 59.14
N ASN A 201 -30.99 37.31 58.90
CA ASN A 201 -32.00 38.36 58.92
C ASN A 201 -33.02 38.05 60.03
N GLY A 202 -33.30 39.06 60.86
CA GLY A 202 -34.25 38.95 61.97
C GLY A 202 -33.70 38.19 63.18
N ASP A 203 -34.53 37.35 63.80
CA ASP A 203 -34.29 36.69 65.10
C ASP A 203 -33.13 35.66 65.13
N PHE A 204 -32.43 35.46 64.01
CA PHE A 204 -31.26 34.58 63.88
C PHE A 204 -29.92 35.34 63.86
N ALA A 205 -29.95 36.67 64.05
CA ALA A 205 -28.75 37.49 64.17
C ALA A 205 -27.92 37.11 65.42
N ALA A 206 -26.62 37.39 65.39
CA ALA A 206 -25.73 37.10 66.51
C ALA A 206 -26.16 37.88 67.76
N GLY A 207 -26.63 37.16 68.78
CA GLY A 207 -27.15 37.73 70.03
C GLY A 207 -28.66 37.56 70.24
N GLU A 208 -29.40 37.09 69.23
CA GLU A 208 -30.85 36.85 69.31
C GLU A 208 -31.22 35.44 69.77
N ARG A 209 -32.46 35.27 70.25
CA ARG A 209 -32.94 34.03 70.90
C ARG A 209 -32.81 32.76 70.04
N LEU A 210 -32.85 32.87 68.71
CA LEU A 210 -32.81 31.72 67.80
C LEU A 210 -31.42 31.46 67.19
N PHE A 211 -30.40 32.21 67.60
CA PHE A 211 -29.02 32.02 67.15
C PHE A 211 -28.47 30.60 67.39
N TYR A 212 -28.89 29.92 68.45
CA TYR A 212 -28.45 28.53 68.71
C TYR A 212 -29.05 27.52 67.73
N VAL A 213 -30.28 27.78 67.22
CA VAL A 213 -30.97 26.89 66.25
C VAL A 213 -30.21 26.86 64.92
N TYR A 214 -29.63 28.01 64.52
CA TYR A 214 -28.73 28.09 63.38
C TYR A 214 -27.58 27.08 63.49
N TRP A 215 -26.88 27.04 64.62
CA TRP A 215 -25.77 26.10 64.86
C TRP A 215 -26.23 24.65 64.97
N ALA A 216 -27.37 24.42 65.61
CA ALA A 216 -27.95 23.09 65.78
C ALA A 216 -28.37 22.43 64.45
N ILE A 217 -28.67 23.21 63.40
CA ILE A 217 -29.06 22.67 62.08
C ILE A 217 -27.89 22.71 61.10
N SER A 218 -27.12 23.80 61.05
CA SER A 218 -26.02 23.96 60.09
C SER A 218 -24.88 22.96 60.34
N VAL A 219 -24.50 22.68 61.59
CA VAL A 219 -23.39 21.78 61.91
C VAL A 219 -23.69 20.32 61.53
N PRO A 220 -24.86 19.73 61.87
CA PRO A 220 -25.18 18.39 61.43
C PRO A 220 -25.31 18.27 59.91
N VAL A 221 -25.93 19.26 59.24
CA VAL A 221 -26.10 19.23 57.78
C VAL A 221 -24.76 19.29 57.07
N THR A 222 -23.85 20.16 57.50
CA THR A 222 -22.49 20.24 56.95
C THR A 222 -21.65 18.99 57.24
N LEU A 223 -21.77 18.38 58.43
CA LEU A 223 -21.11 17.12 58.75
C LEU A 223 -21.63 15.94 57.93
N ILE A 224 -22.95 15.83 57.74
CA ILE A 224 -23.55 14.77 56.92
C ILE A 224 -23.10 14.89 55.47
N LEU A 225 -23.09 16.11 54.91
CA LEU A 225 -22.61 16.35 53.55
C LEU A 225 -21.13 16.04 53.39
N LEU A 226 -20.30 16.45 54.37
CA LEU A 226 -18.87 16.16 54.35
C LEU A 226 -18.60 14.65 54.48
N PHE A 227 -19.33 13.96 55.36
CA PHE A 227 -19.23 12.51 55.52
C PHE A 227 -19.68 11.78 54.25
N TRP A 228 -20.77 12.22 53.62
CA TRP A 228 -21.26 11.64 52.37
C TRP A 228 -20.26 11.81 51.22
N VAL A 229 -19.61 12.98 51.11
CA VAL A 229 -18.57 13.21 50.10
C VAL A 229 -17.36 12.31 50.35
N ILE A 230 -16.91 12.17 51.60
CA ILE A 230 -15.76 11.32 51.95
C ILE A 230 -16.06 9.84 51.70
N ASP A 231 -17.23 9.34 52.09
CA ASP A 231 -17.62 7.93 51.92
C ASP A 231 -17.78 7.56 50.43
N ASN A 232 -18.32 8.48 49.64
CA ASN A 232 -18.43 8.30 48.19
C ASN A 232 -17.06 8.35 47.48
N GLU A 233 -16.09 9.10 48.02
CA GLU A 233 -14.71 9.08 47.52
C GLU A 233 -13.94 7.81 47.93
N MET A 234 -14.11 7.35 49.17
CA MET A 234 -13.46 6.11 49.65
C MET A 234 -13.98 4.89 48.87
N SER A 235 -15.29 4.79 48.68
CA SER A 235 -15.91 3.69 47.94
C SER A 235 -15.49 3.66 46.47
N ARG A 236 -15.39 4.82 45.80
CA ARG A 236 -14.86 4.92 44.43
C ARG A 236 -13.37 4.56 44.32
N GLY A 237 -12.55 5.02 45.27
CA GLY A 237 -11.12 4.66 45.28
C GLY A 237 -10.88 3.15 45.43
N VAL A 238 -11.72 2.48 46.21
CA VAL A 238 -11.67 1.02 46.40
C VAL A 238 -12.14 0.27 45.14
N SER A 239 -13.16 0.77 44.41
CA SER A 239 -13.59 0.13 43.16
C SER A 239 -12.53 0.25 42.06
N ASP A 240 -11.92 1.43 41.91
CA ASP A 240 -10.92 1.67 40.86
C ASP A 240 -9.67 0.81 41.07
N CYS A 241 -9.25 0.62 42.32
CA CYS A 241 -8.12 -0.25 42.66
C CYS A 241 -8.42 -1.74 42.37
N LYS A 242 -9.67 -2.17 42.61
CA LYS A 242 -10.12 -3.53 42.33
C LYS A 242 -10.17 -3.83 40.83
N ASP A 243 -10.52 -2.85 40.01
CA ASP A 243 -10.57 -2.99 38.56
C ASP A 243 -9.17 -2.94 37.93
N TRP A 244 -8.25 -2.14 38.48
CA TRP A 244 -6.84 -2.15 38.07
C TRP A 244 -6.17 -3.51 38.29
N ILE A 245 -6.38 -4.12 39.46
CA ILE A 245 -5.85 -5.46 39.81
C ILE A 245 -6.40 -6.56 38.89
N LYS A 246 -7.61 -6.40 38.34
CA LYS A 246 -8.20 -7.37 37.40
C LYS A 246 -7.74 -7.19 35.96
N SER A 247 -7.20 -6.02 35.61
CA SER A 247 -6.71 -5.69 34.26
C SER A 247 -5.24 -6.07 34.04
N LEU A 248 -4.54 -6.44 35.12
CA LEU A 248 -3.16 -6.97 35.13
C LEU A 248 -3.17 -8.49 34.99
#